data_AF-A0AA88XPF5-F1
#
_entry.id   AF-A0AA88XPF5-F1
#
_cell.length_a   1.000
_cell.length_b   1.000
_cell.length_c   1.000
_cell.angle_alpha   90.00
_cell.angle_beta   90.00
_cell.angle_gamma   90.00
#
_symmetry.space_group_name_H-M   'P 1'
#
loop_
_entity.id
_entity.type
_entity.pdbx_description
1 polymer ?
#
loop_
_entity_poly.entity_id
_entity_poly.type
_entity_poly.pdbx_seq_one_letter_code
_entity_poly.pdbx_strand_id
1 'polypeptide(L)'
;MGGKYTTGQYTHKIYHLASRVPGFIRLVAPKGSLEIHEKAWNAYPYCRTIVTNPDYMKEGFFIKIETLHVADNGESENVHNLNSEDLGIRKIERIDIANDSVRSSDYKEEWDPSKVKSEKTGRGPLTGADWNKRVDPVMCCYKLVSVKFKWFGLQNRVEKFIQQQERRIFLNFHRQLVCWMDKWYGLSMQDIREIEDRTKRELDEARATGEVRGTKAEEEKETKGAKK
;
A
#
# COMPACT_ATOMS: atom_id res chain seq x y z
N MET A 1 5.20 -21.41 -3.14
CA MET A 1 6.62 -21.03 -3.34
C MET A 1 7.52 -21.91 -2.45
N GLY A 2 7.84 -23.13 -2.89
CA GLY A 2 8.48 -24.18 -2.07
C GLY A 2 9.83 -23.78 -1.46
N GLY A 3 9.80 -23.22 -0.25
CA GLY A 3 10.99 -22.98 0.58
C GLY A 3 11.99 -21.93 0.08
N LYS A 4 11.66 -21.11 -0.94
CA LYS A 4 12.63 -20.16 -1.55
C LYS A 4 12.95 -18.93 -0.71
N TYR A 5 12.05 -18.49 0.17
CA TYR A 5 12.18 -17.26 0.95
C TYR A 5 11.99 -17.58 2.45
N THR A 6 13.07 -18.01 3.11
CA THR A 6 13.02 -18.60 4.46
C THR A 6 13.63 -17.71 5.54
N THR A 7 14.42 -16.70 5.17
CA THR A 7 15.06 -15.75 6.08
C THR A 7 14.64 -14.33 5.75
N GLY A 8 14.31 -13.53 6.75
CA GLY A 8 13.86 -12.16 6.55
C GLY A 8 13.51 -11.45 7.86
N GLN A 9 12.91 -10.27 7.73
CA GLN A 9 12.42 -9.49 8.85
C GLN A 9 10.94 -9.77 9.11
N TYR A 10 10.61 -9.99 10.39
CA TYR A 10 9.23 -10.00 10.84
C TYR A 10 8.84 -8.65 11.46
N THR A 11 7.64 -8.15 11.17
CA THR A 11 7.02 -7.05 11.90
C THR A 11 5.58 -7.39 12.25
N HIS A 12 5.13 -6.89 13.42
CA HIS A 12 3.75 -6.96 13.85
C HIS A 12 3.34 -5.56 14.30
N LYS A 13 2.35 -4.99 13.61
CA LYS A 13 1.79 -3.67 13.88
C LYS A 13 0.30 -3.79 14.19
N ILE A 14 -0.18 -2.89 15.02
CA ILE A 14 -1.58 -2.81 15.41
C ILE A 14 -2.11 -1.42 15.02
N TYR A 15 -3.07 -1.39 14.10
CA TYR A 15 -3.74 -0.19 13.64
C TYR A 15 -5.05 0.03 14.39
N HIS A 16 -5.17 1.22 14.99
CA HIS A 16 -6.35 1.67 15.72
C HIS A 16 -7.22 2.55 14.82
N LEU A 17 -8.20 1.95 14.14
CA LEU A 17 -8.89 2.60 13.02
C LEU A 17 -10.21 3.31 13.37
N ALA A 18 -10.58 3.37 14.64
CA ALA A 18 -11.90 3.87 15.08
C ALA A 18 -12.26 5.28 14.56
N SER A 19 -11.27 6.15 14.34
CA SER A 19 -11.45 7.52 13.82
C SER A 19 -11.14 7.67 12.33
N ARG A 20 -10.75 6.59 11.64
CA ARG A 20 -10.18 6.62 10.27
C ARG A 20 -10.94 5.80 9.24
N VAL A 21 -11.85 4.92 9.64
CA VAL A 21 -12.73 4.17 8.72
C VAL A 21 -13.95 4.98 8.28
N PRO A 22 -14.54 4.67 7.12
CA PRO A 22 -15.81 5.26 6.69
C PRO A 22 -16.91 5.14 7.75
N GLY A 23 -17.81 6.14 7.76
CA GLY A 23 -18.90 6.22 8.74
C GLY A 23 -19.82 5.00 8.76
N PHE A 24 -20.08 4.38 7.61
CA PHE A 24 -20.92 3.17 7.54
C PHE A 24 -20.28 1.96 8.24
N ILE A 25 -18.96 1.81 8.17
CA ILE A 25 -18.23 0.76 8.90
C ILE A 25 -18.29 1.04 10.40
N ARG A 26 -18.10 2.31 10.79
CA ARG A 26 -18.19 2.72 12.19
C ARG A 26 -19.58 2.53 12.79
N LEU A 27 -20.64 2.65 11.99
CA LEU A 27 -22.02 2.47 12.45
C LEU A 27 -22.35 1.02 12.79
N VAL A 28 -21.74 0.06 12.09
CA VAL A 28 -22.00 -1.38 12.25
C VAL A 28 -20.96 -2.10 13.11
N ALA A 29 -19.78 -1.52 13.29
CA ALA A 29 -18.70 -2.08 14.10
C ALA A 29 -18.88 -1.77 15.60
N PRO A 30 -18.87 -2.78 16.49
CA PRO A 30 -18.86 -2.56 17.93
C PRO A 30 -17.69 -1.68 18.40
N LYS A 31 -17.86 -0.98 19.52
CA LYS A 31 -16.75 -0.21 20.13
C LYS A 31 -15.57 -1.15 20.44
N GLY A 32 -14.37 -0.77 20.01
CA GLY A 32 -13.16 -1.57 20.17
C GLY A 32 -12.91 -2.62 19.09
N SER A 33 -13.86 -2.87 18.17
CA SER A 33 -13.70 -3.91 17.14
C SER A 33 -12.88 -3.48 15.92
N LEU A 34 -12.41 -2.23 15.89
CA LEU A 34 -11.67 -1.62 14.77
C LEU A 34 -10.16 -1.60 15.01
N GLU A 35 -9.68 -2.59 15.74
CA GLU A 35 -8.26 -2.91 15.85
C GLU A 35 -7.86 -3.89 14.75
N ILE A 36 -6.93 -3.50 13.90
CA ILE A 36 -6.44 -4.32 12.79
C ILE A 36 -4.98 -4.70 13.04
N HIS A 37 -4.68 -5.99 12.97
CA HIS A 37 -3.35 -6.55 13.15
C HIS A 37 -2.70 -6.76 11.79
N GLU A 38 -1.59 -6.08 11.53
CA GLU A 38 -0.72 -6.32 10.37
C GLU A 38 0.48 -7.13 10.81
N LYS A 39 0.68 -8.29 10.19
CA LYS A 39 1.87 -9.12 10.33
C LYS A 39 2.56 -9.17 8.97
N ALA A 40 3.83 -8.79 8.91
CA ALA A 40 4.61 -8.81 7.67
C ALA A 40 5.88 -9.63 7.83
N TRP A 41 6.15 -10.47 6.82
CA TRP A 41 7.37 -11.25 6.65
C TRP A 41 8.09 -10.74 5.39
N ASN A 42 9.10 -9.92 5.59
CA ASN A 42 9.90 -9.33 4.54
C ASN A 42 11.17 -10.17 4.33
N ALA A 43 11.15 -11.03 3.32
CA ALA A 43 12.27 -11.83 2.86
C ALA A 43 12.67 -11.38 1.45
N TYR A 44 13.00 -10.08 1.33
CA TYR A 44 13.29 -9.40 0.06
C TYR A 44 14.13 -10.30 -0.87
N PRO A 45 13.72 -10.46 -2.16
CA PRO A 45 12.75 -9.65 -2.89
C PRO A 45 11.28 -10.00 -2.67
N TYR A 46 10.97 -11.04 -1.88
CA TYR A 46 9.61 -11.43 -1.56
C TYR A 46 9.15 -10.85 -0.22
N CYS A 47 7.93 -10.33 -0.17
CA CYS A 47 7.31 -9.91 1.08
C CYS A 47 5.88 -10.44 1.15
N ARG A 48 5.47 -10.90 2.33
CA ARG A 48 4.10 -11.27 2.63
C ARG A 48 3.59 -10.46 3.79
N THR A 49 2.49 -9.76 3.60
CA THR A 49 1.77 -9.04 4.65
C THR A 49 0.38 -9.62 4.80
N ILE A 50 -0.02 -9.90 6.04
CA ILE A 50 -1.34 -10.40 6.40
C ILE A 50 -1.93 -9.43 7.42
N VAL A 51 -3.07 -8.86 7.06
CA VAL A 51 -3.84 -7.91 7.84
C VAL A 51 -5.13 -8.60 8.28
N THR A 52 -5.40 -8.62 9.57
CA THR A 52 -6.52 -9.37 10.18
C THR A 52 -7.20 -8.56 11.27
N ASN A 53 -8.39 -8.99 11.68
CA ASN A 53 -9.12 -8.43 12.82
C ASN A 53 -9.47 -9.59 13.76
N PRO A 54 -8.48 -10.07 14.53
CA PRO A 54 -8.56 -11.37 15.21
C PRO A 54 -9.66 -11.41 16.28
N ASP A 55 -9.94 -10.28 16.94
CA ASP A 55 -10.85 -10.28 18.09
C ASP A 55 -12.33 -10.27 17.68
N TYR A 56 -12.67 -9.69 16.53
CA TYR A 56 -14.05 -9.53 16.11
C TYR A 56 -14.40 -10.35 14.86
N MET A 57 -13.79 -10.07 13.72
CA MET A 57 -14.11 -10.78 12.47
C MET A 57 -13.46 -12.17 12.38
N LYS A 58 -12.37 -12.44 13.11
CA LYS A 58 -11.62 -13.70 13.06
C LYS A 58 -11.31 -14.09 11.59
N GLU A 59 -11.62 -15.32 11.20
CA GLU A 59 -11.50 -15.85 9.82
C GLU A 59 -12.42 -15.17 8.79
N GLY A 60 -13.33 -14.31 9.25
CA GLY A 60 -14.24 -13.53 8.43
C GLY A 60 -13.58 -12.33 7.76
N PHE A 61 -12.36 -11.94 8.14
CA PHE A 61 -11.66 -10.82 7.50
C PHE A 61 -10.16 -11.09 7.33
N PHE A 62 -9.67 -10.87 6.12
CA PHE A 62 -8.24 -10.65 5.90
C PHE A 62 -7.98 -9.74 4.70
N ILE A 63 -6.84 -9.06 4.73
CA ILE A 63 -6.16 -8.53 3.55
C ILE A 63 -4.79 -9.19 3.50
N LYS A 64 -4.48 -9.86 2.40
CA LYS A 64 -3.19 -10.50 2.18
C LYS A 64 -2.53 -9.83 0.99
N ILE A 65 -1.34 -9.29 1.20
CA ILE A 65 -0.52 -8.66 0.16
C ILE A 65 0.75 -9.48 0.02
N GLU A 66 0.90 -10.13 -1.12
CA GLU A 66 2.13 -10.83 -1.50
C GLU A 66 2.84 -9.96 -2.54
N THR A 67 4.10 -9.62 -2.30
CA THR A 67 4.89 -8.76 -3.19
C THR A 67 6.13 -9.51 -3.67
N LEU A 68 6.40 -9.43 -4.97
CA LEU A 68 7.71 -9.72 -5.56
C LEU A 68 8.28 -8.45 -6.19
N HIS A 69 9.54 -8.15 -5.89
CA HIS A 69 10.30 -7.08 -6.54
C HIS A 69 11.16 -7.70 -7.63
N VAL A 70 10.90 -7.33 -8.89
CA VAL A 70 11.56 -7.90 -10.07
C VAL A 70 12.25 -6.79 -10.84
N ALA A 71 13.48 -7.03 -11.30
CA ALA A 71 14.24 -6.10 -12.13
C ALA A 71 13.77 -6.16 -13.59
N ASP A 72 12.50 -5.82 -13.81
CA ASP A 72 11.88 -5.71 -15.13
C ASP A 72 10.96 -4.48 -15.21
N ASN A 73 10.26 -4.33 -16.34
CA ASN A 73 9.33 -3.22 -16.57
C ASN A 73 7.85 -3.63 -16.39
N GLY A 74 7.59 -4.60 -15.53
CA GLY A 74 6.23 -5.09 -15.28
C GLY A 74 5.69 -5.96 -16.41
N GLU A 75 6.56 -6.73 -17.07
CA GLU A 75 6.23 -7.59 -18.22
C GLU A 75 6.14 -9.07 -17.83
N SER A 76 6.78 -9.48 -16.74
CA SER A 76 6.66 -10.85 -16.22
C SER A 76 5.22 -11.22 -15.87
N GLU A 77 4.74 -12.35 -16.42
CA GLU A 77 3.42 -12.88 -16.14
C GLU A 77 3.45 -13.87 -14.96
N ASN A 78 2.34 -13.92 -14.21
CA ASN A 78 2.11 -14.88 -13.11
C ASN A 78 3.33 -15.11 -12.18
N VAL A 79 4.07 -14.07 -11.80
CA VAL A 79 5.28 -14.18 -10.97
C VAL A 79 5.05 -14.89 -9.62
N HIS A 80 3.82 -14.87 -9.13
CA HIS A 80 3.41 -15.55 -7.89
C HIS A 80 3.13 -17.05 -8.07
N ASN A 81 3.15 -17.57 -9.30
CA ASN A 81 2.82 -18.95 -9.66
C ASN A 81 1.43 -19.36 -9.14
N LEU A 82 0.42 -18.52 -9.40
CA LEU A 82 -0.97 -18.84 -9.11
C LEU A 82 -1.44 -20.01 -9.95
N ASN A 83 -2.34 -20.81 -9.37
CA ASN A 83 -3.05 -21.86 -10.09
C ASN A 83 -4.08 -21.26 -11.07
N SER A 84 -4.65 -22.10 -11.94
CA SER A 84 -5.60 -21.65 -12.97
C SER A 84 -6.87 -21.01 -12.42
N GLU A 85 -7.34 -21.43 -11.24
CA GLU A 85 -8.55 -20.89 -10.59
C GLU A 85 -8.31 -19.45 -10.11
N ASP A 86 -7.26 -19.24 -9.31
CA ASP A 86 -6.87 -17.92 -8.82
C ASP A 86 -6.50 -16.97 -9.97
N LEU A 87 -5.84 -17.48 -11.02
CA LEU A 87 -5.55 -16.72 -12.22
C LEU A 87 -6.82 -16.25 -12.94
N GLY A 88 -7.84 -17.12 -13.03
CA GLY A 88 -9.08 -16.84 -13.76
C GLY A 88 -9.89 -15.68 -13.16
N ILE A 89 -9.79 -15.47 -11.84
CA ILE A 89 -10.48 -14.37 -11.15
C ILE A 89 -9.61 -13.13 -10.94
N ARG A 90 -8.29 -13.24 -11.16
CA ARG A 90 -7.33 -12.15 -10.93
C ARG A 90 -7.58 -11.01 -11.91
N LYS A 91 -7.56 -9.78 -11.40
CA LYS A 91 -7.49 -8.56 -12.21
C LYS A 91 -6.10 -7.94 -12.13
N ILE A 92 -5.56 -7.54 -13.26
CA ILE A 92 -4.28 -6.83 -13.34
C ILE A 92 -4.56 -5.33 -13.40
N GLU A 93 -3.92 -4.58 -12.53
CA GLU A 93 -3.96 -3.12 -12.53
C GLU A 93 -2.53 -2.59 -12.53
N ARG A 94 -2.20 -1.74 -13.50
CA ARG A 94 -0.91 -1.04 -13.56
C ARG A 94 -1.06 0.32 -12.89
N ILE A 95 -0.16 0.64 -11.98
CA ILE A 95 -0.09 1.93 -11.31
C ILE A 95 1.05 2.71 -11.96
N ASP A 96 0.73 3.82 -12.61
CA ASP A 96 1.73 4.74 -13.16
C ASP A 96 1.93 5.92 -12.20
N ILE A 97 3.07 5.91 -11.49
CA ILE A 97 3.36 6.94 -10.47
C ILE A 97 3.52 8.35 -11.04
N ALA A 98 3.81 8.50 -12.34
CA ALA A 98 3.96 9.80 -12.97
C ALA A 98 2.64 10.31 -13.56
N ASN A 99 1.84 9.41 -14.14
CA ASN A 99 0.69 9.79 -14.97
C ASN A 99 -0.69 9.49 -14.37
N ASP A 100 -0.81 8.58 -13.38
CA ASP A 100 -2.11 8.30 -12.77
C ASP A 100 -2.64 9.53 -12.02
N SER A 101 -3.96 9.71 -12.08
CA SER A 101 -4.61 10.79 -11.34
C SER A 101 -4.52 10.57 -9.82
N VAL A 102 -4.15 11.65 -9.13
CA VAL A 102 -4.11 11.70 -7.66
C VAL A 102 -5.27 12.56 -7.17
N ARG A 103 -5.94 12.13 -6.10
CA ARG A 103 -6.99 12.93 -5.48
C ARG A 103 -6.42 14.28 -5.03
N SER A 104 -7.18 15.35 -5.22
CA SER A 104 -6.75 16.70 -4.81
C SER A 104 -6.36 16.78 -3.33
N SER A 105 -7.01 16.00 -2.46
CA SER A 105 -6.69 15.93 -1.03
C SER A 105 -5.40 15.17 -0.69
N ASP A 106 -4.87 14.36 -1.61
CA ASP A 106 -3.59 13.67 -1.46
C ASP A 106 -2.46 14.35 -2.23
N TYR A 107 -2.80 15.16 -3.24
CA TYR A 107 -1.81 15.75 -4.12
C TYR A 107 -0.97 16.80 -3.40
N LYS A 108 0.34 16.68 -3.59
CA LYS A 108 1.34 17.66 -3.19
C LYS A 108 2.40 17.73 -4.26
N GLU A 109 2.78 18.94 -4.64
CA GLU A 109 3.74 19.17 -5.73
C GLU A 109 5.12 18.56 -5.38
N GLU A 110 5.54 18.65 -4.12
CA GLU A 110 6.80 18.05 -3.65
C GLU A 110 6.80 16.51 -3.66
N TRP A 111 5.63 15.89 -3.87
CA TRP A 111 5.46 14.44 -4.02
C TRP A 111 5.01 14.06 -5.43
N ASP A 112 5.28 14.93 -6.41
CA ASP A 112 5.01 14.67 -7.82
C ASP A 112 6.26 14.22 -8.58
N PRO A 113 6.37 12.93 -8.96
CA PRO A 113 7.54 12.44 -9.70
C PRO A 113 7.73 13.12 -11.06
N SER A 114 6.68 13.74 -11.63
CA SER A 114 6.78 14.50 -12.87
C SER A 114 7.38 15.91 -12.70
N LYS A 115 7.59 16.34 -11.45
CA LYS A 115 8.13 17.66 -11.09
C LYS A 115 9.47 17.56 -10.35
N VAL A 116 9.70 16.48 -9.63
CA VAL A 116 10.88 16.31 -8.77
C VAL A 116 12.03 15.64 -9.52
N LYS A 117 13.24 16.20 -9.37
CA LYS A 117 14.51 15.61 -9.80
C LYS A 117 15.41 15.42 -8.58
N SER A 118 16.00 14.24 -8.45
CA SER A 118 16.98 13.94 -7.40
C SER A 118 18.29 14.68 -7.69
N GLU A 119 18.80 15.39 -6.69
CA GLU A 119 20.11 16.06 -6.75
C GLU A 119 21.25 15.05 -6.59
N LYS A 120 21.08 14.01 -5.77
CA LYS A 120 22.13 13.01 -5.52
C LYS A 120 22.35 12.06 -6.70
N THR A 121 21.29 11.73 -7.44
CA THR A 121 21.34 10.71 -8.50
C THR A 121 21.10 11.27 -9.89
N GLY A 122 20.58 12.49 -9.99
CA GLY A 122 20.17 13.10 -11.26
C GLY A 122 18.89 12.51 -11.87
N ARG A 123 18.24 11.53 -11.21
CA ARG A 123 17.02 10.88 -11.74
C ARG A 123 15.80 11.78 -11.65
N GLY A 124 14.90 11.63 -12.61
CA GLY A 124 13.70 12.46 -12.75
C GLY A 124 13.98 13.80 -13.44
N PRO A 125 12.95 14.61 -13.70
CA PRO A 125 11.54 14.28 -13.49
C PRO A 125 11.05 13.19 -14.45
N LEU A 126 10.09 12.37 -14.00
CA LEU A 126 9.47 11.31 -14.79
C LEU A 126 8.38 11.92 -15.68
N THR A 127 8.64 12.01 -16.98
CA THR A 127 7.75 12.71 -17.92
C THR A 127 7.43 11.84 -19.13
N GLY A 128 6.24 12.05 -19.70
CA GLY A 128 5.72 11.29 -20.85
C GLY A 128 5.09 9.95 -20.46
N ALA A 129 4.26 9.41 -21.36
CA ALA A 129 3.56 8.14 -21.16
C ALA A 129 4.51 6.92 -21.16
N ASP A 130 5.73 7.07 -21.67
CA ASP A 130 6.75 6.05 -21.83
C ASP A 130 7.97 6.30 -20.93
N TRP A 131 7.83 7.10 -19.87
CA TRP A 131 8.93 7.44 -18.95
C TRP A 131 9.68 6.19 -18.46
N ASN A 132 8.95 5.12 -18.17
CA ASN A 132 9.47 3.87 -17.63
C ASN A 132 10.38 3.11 -18.61
N LYS A 133 10.35 3.41 -19.91
CA LYS A 133 11.25 2.83 -20.92
C LYS A 133 12.56 3.62 -21.08
N ARG A 134 12.62 4.83 -20.55
CA ARG A 134 13.71 5.80 -20.75
C ARG A 134 14.53 6.04 -19.50
N VAL A 135 14.19 5.36 -18.40
CA VAL A 135 14.89 5.46 -17.13
C VAL A 135 15.59 4.15 -16.81
N ASP A 136 16.80 4.27 -16.27
CA ASP A 136 17.60 3.16 -15.79
C ASP A 136 18.29 3.55 -14.47
N PRO A 137 18.36 2.65 -13.49
CA PRO A 137 17.66 1.36 -13.37
C PRO A 137 16.14 1.49 -13.17
N VAL A 138 15.43 0.43 -13.57
CA VAL A 138 13.98 0.23 -13.37
C VAL A 138 13.70 -1.12 -12.72
N MET A 139 12.59 -1.21 -11.99
CA MET A 139 12.09 -2.45 -11.38
C MET A 139 10.55 -2.40 -11.28
N CYS A 140 9.89 -3.55 -11.19
CA CYS A 140 8.45 -3.65 -10.94
C CYS A 140 8.10 -4.35 -9.63
N CYS A 141 7.23 -3.72 -8.84
CA CYS A 141 6.65 -4.28 -7.63
C CYS A 141 5.36 -5.02 -7.99
N TYR A 142 5.41 -6.34 -8.12
CA TYR A 142 4.22 -7.16 -8.34
C TYR A 142 3.50 -7.39 -7.02
N LYS A 143 2.45 -6.60 -6.72
CA LYS A 143 1.64 -6.72 -5.50
C LYS A 143 0.36 -7.51 -5.78
N LEU A 144 0.30 -8.76 -5.34
CA LEU A 144 -0.92 -9.56 -5.35
C LEU A 144 -1.72 -9.28 -4.07
N VAL A 145 -2.89 -8.65 -4.22
CA VAL A 145 -3.78 -8.30 -3.11
C VAL A 145 -4.99 -9.22 -3.10
N SER A 146 -5.13 -10.02 -2.04
CA SER A 146 -6.32 -10.84 -1.77
C SER A 146 -7.08 -10.27 -0.59
N VAL A 147 -8.37 -10.02 -0.76
CA VAL A 147 -9.25 -9.48 0.30
C VAL A 147 -10.37 -10.47 0.56
N LYS A 148 -10.69 -10.69 1.83
CA LYS A 148 -11.88 -11.40 2.27
C LYS A 148 -12.59 -10.56 3.32
N PHE A 149 -13.89 -10.35 3.15
CA PHE A 149 -14.74 -9.73 4.16
C PHE A 149 -16.12 -10.40 4.21
N LYS A 150 -16.27 -11.38 5.11
CA LYS A 150 -17.50 -12.15 5.26
C LYS A 150 -18.47 -11.44 6.20
N TRP A 151 -19.31 -10.57 5.64
CA TRP A 151 -20.42 -9.93 6.33
C TRP A 151 -21.65 -9.86 5.44
N PHE A 152 -22.78 -10.38 5.93
CA PHE A 152 -24.04 -10.41 5.18
C PHE A 152 -24.49 -9.01 4.74
N GLY A 153 -24.69 -8.82 3.43
CA GLY A 153 -25.13 -7.55 2.85
C GLY A 153 -24.02 -6.51 2.62
N LEU A 154 -22.79 -6.74 3.10
CA LEU A 154 -21.68 -5.77 2.97
C LEU A 154 -20.43 -6.31 2.27
N GLN A 155 -20.30 -7.63 2.08
CA GLN A 155 -19.11 -8.29 1.52
C GLN A 155 -18.55 -7.59 0.27
N ASN A 156 -19.27 -7.64 -0.86
CA ASN A 156 -18.76 -7.11 -2.14
C ASN A 156 -18.42 -5.61 -2.07
N ARG A 157 -19.21 -4.83 -1.32
CA ARG A 157 -18.99 -3.38 -1.17
C ARG A 157 -17.69 -3.11 -0.43
N VAL A 158 -17.45 -3.80 0.68
CA VAL A 158 -16.26 -3.58 1.51
C VAL A 158 -15.01 -4.14 0.84
N GLU A 159 -15.08 -5.32 0.20
CA GLU A 159 -13.94 -5.88 -0.54
C GLU A 159 -13.51 -4.95 -1.68
N LYS A 160 -14.47 -4.41 -2.46
CA LYS A 160 -14.18 -3.42 -3.51
C LYS A 160 -13.58 -2.14 -2.93
N PHE A 161 -14.14 -1.64 -1.83
CA PHE A 161 -13.64 -0.44 -1.17
C PHE A 161 -12.18 -0.62 -0.70
N ILE A 162 -11.85 -1.76 -0.09
CA ILE A 162 -10.48 -2.07 0.35
C ILE A 162 -9.53 -2.09 -0.84
N GLN A 163 -9.87 -2.78 -1.94
CA GLN A 163 -9.02 -2.82 -3.13
C GLN A 163 -8.74 -1.41 -3.68
N GLN A 164 -9.74 -0.53 -3.69
CA GLN A 164 -9.56 0.88 -4.09
C GLN A 164 -8.66 1.66 -3.12
N GLN A 165 -8.76 1.42 -1.81
CA GLN A 165 -7.86 2.05 -0.84
C GLN A 165 -6.42 1.54 -0.97
N GLU A 166 -6.21 0.23 -1.17
CA GLU A 166 -4.87 -0.34 -1.40
C GLU A 166 -4.22 0.26 -2.65
N ARG A 167 -4.95 0.35 -3.77
CA ARG A 167 -4.48 1.04 -4.98
C ARG A 167 -4.07 2.49 -4.69
N ARG A 168 -4.92 3.24 -3.98
CA ARG A 168 -4.63 4.64 -3.59
C ARG A 168 -3.38 4.74 -2.73
N ILE A 169 -3.23 3.85 -1.73
CA ILE A 169 -2.06 3.78 -0.86
C ILE A 169 -0.81 3.49 -1.68
N PHE A 170 -0.84 2.50 -2.58
CA PHE A 170 0.32 2.15 -3.40
C PHE A 170 0.74 3.28 -4.31
N LEU A 171 -0.20 3.95 -5.00
CA LEU A 171 0.12 5.11 -5.84
C LEU A 171 0.79 6.21 -5.03
N ASN A 172 0.16 6.65 -3.94
CA ASN A 172 0.68 7.75 -3.13
C ASN A 172 2.02 7.41 -2.47
N PHE A 173 2.17 6.18 -1.96
CA PHE A 173 3.40 5.71 -1.33
C PHE A 173 4.58 5.69 -2.32
N HIS A 174 4.41 5.12 -3.51
CA HIS A 174 5.52 5.03 -4.47
C HIS A 174 5.87 6.38 -5.09
N ARG A 175 4.89 7.29 -5.24
CA ARG A 175 5.16 8.68 -5.60
C ARG A 175 6.08 9.37 -4.57
N GLN A 176 5.74 9.26 -3.29
CA GLN A 176 6.55 9.79 -2.19
C GLN A 176 7.93 9.11 -2.15
N LEU A 177 8.00 7.79 -2.30
CA LEU A 177 9.25 7.03 -2.29
C LEU A 177 10.24 7.53 -3.33
N VAL A 178 9.79 7.79 -4.56
CA VAL A 178 10.63 8.34 -5.63
C VAL A 178 11.03 9.79 -5.34
N CYS A 179 10.09 10.64 -4.91
CA CYS A 179 10.39 12.05 -4.62
C CYS A 179 11.29 12.23 -3.38
N TRP A 180 11.32 11.25 -2.47
CA TRP A 180 12.21 11.24 -1.31
C TRP A 180 13.55 10.54 -1.57
N MET A 181 13.91 10.26 -2.83
CA MET A 181 15.16 9.60 -3.18
C MET A 181 16.37 10.19 -2.49
N ASP A 182 16.51 11.52 -2.47
CA ASP A 182 17.67 12.15 -1.82
C ASP A 182 17.73 11.95 -0.30
N LYS A 183 16.62 11.61 0.34
CA LYS A 183 16.55 11.35 1.79
C LYS A 183 17.03 9.95 2.15
N TRP A 184 16.79 8.96 1.28
CA TRP A 184 17.13 7.55 1.57
C TRP A 184 18.30 7.02 0.72
N TYR A 185 18.63 7.65 -0.40
CA TYR A 185 19.73 7.23 -1.25
C TYR A 185 21.06 7.43 -0.51
N GLY A 186 21.81 6.33 -0.39
CA GLY A 186 23.06 6.24 0.35
C GLY A 186 22.91 5.73 1.79
N LEU A 187 21.69 5.51 2.30
CA LEU A 187 21.50 4.88 3.60
C LEU A 187 21.86 3.39 3.55
N SER A 188 22.57 2.93 4.57
CA SER A 188 22.82 1.52 4.82
C SER A 188 21.61 0.86 5.48
N MET A 189 21.54 -0.47 5.45
CA MET A 189 20.50 -1.20 6.19
C MET A 189 20.58 -0.95 7.70
N GLN A 190 21.75 -0.65 8.25
CA GLN A 190 21.90 -0.27 9.66
C GLN A 190 21.20 1.06 9.95
N ASP A 191 21.42 2.08 9.10
CA ASP A 191 20.74 3.38 9.24
C ASP A 191 19.21 3.20 9.20
N ILE A 192 18.72 2.33 8.32
CA ILE A 192 17.29 2.01 8.25
C ILE A 192 16.79 1.40 9.57
N ARG A 193 17.56 0.51 10.22
CA ARG A 193 17.17 -0.05 11.53
C ARG A 193 17.11 1.01 12.62
N GLU A 194 18.09 1.91 12.65
CA GLU A 194 18.10 3.00 13.63
C GLU A 194 16.92 3.96 13.42
N ILE A 195 16.55 4.23 12.16
CA ILE A 195 15.34 4.99 11.82
C ILE A 195 14.06 4.25 12.25
N GLU A 196 13.96 2.94 12.02
CA GLU A 196 12.82 2.12 12.46
C GLU A 196 12.65 2.18 13.99
N ASP A 197 13.74 2.03 14.74
CA ASP A 197 13.73 2.08 16.20
C ASP A 197 13.33 3.45 16.75
N ARG A 198 13.84 4.53 16.15
CA ARG A 198 13.43 5.90 16.50
C ARG A 198 11.95 6.14 16.20
N THR A 199 11.52 5.77 14.99
CA THR A 199 10.13 5.94 14.54
C THR A 199 9.15 5.19 15.44
N LYS A 200 9.52 3.99 15.91
CA LYS A 200 8.71 3.23 16.87
C LYS A 200 8.47 4.03 18.15
N ARG A 201 9.51 4.62 18.74
CA ARG A 201 9.41 5.44 19.96
C ARG A 201 8.53 6.67 19.73
N GLU A 202 8.76 7.39 18.63
CA GLU A 202 7.98 8.58 18.27
C GLU A 202 6.49 8.25 18.06
N LEU A 203 6.16 7.11 17.43
CA LEU A 203 4.78 6.67 17.24
C LEU A 203 4.10 6.29 18.56
N ASP A 204 4.83 5.64 19.47
CA ASP A 204 4.32 5.29 20.79
C ASP A 204 4.02 6.56 21.62
N GLU A 205 4.91 7.56 21.58
CA GLU A 205 4.73 8.86 22.23
C GLU A 205 3.58 9.67 21.62
N ALA A 206 3.51 9.75 20.29
CA ALA A 206 2.47 10.47 19.58
C ALA A 206 1.08 9.84 19.78
N ARG A 207 1.01 8.52 19.93
CA ARG A 207 -0.26 7.85 20.29
C ARG A 207 -0.70 8.19 21.71
N ALA A 208 0.24 8.39 22.63
CA ALA A 208 -0.06 8.73 24.02
C ALA A 208 -0.43 10.21 24.21
N THR A 209 0.15 11.12 23.40
CA THR A 209 0.13 12.57 23.67
C THR A 209 -0.36 13.44 22.50
N GLY A 210 -0.51 12.88 21.30
CA GLY A 210 -0.71 13.65 20.06
C GLY A 210 -2.15 13.71 19.55
N GLU A 211 -2.40 14.68 18.68
CA GLU A 211 -3.65 14.81 17.92
C GLU A 211 -3.69 13.87 16.69
N VAL A 212 -4.91 13.52 16.26
CA VAL A 212 -5.16 12.58 15.16
C VAL A 212 -4.74 13.17 13.79
N ARG A 213 -3.60 12.75 13.21
CA ARG A 213 -3.03 13.22 11.92
C ARG A 213 -2.96 12.14 10.82
N GLY A 214 -2.87 12.53 9.55
CA GLY A 214 -2.78 11.62 8.38
C GLY A 214 -4.07 11.51 7.55
N THR A 215 -4.07 10.63 6.53
CA THR A 215 -5.18 10.45 5.57
C THR A 215 -6.44 9.90 6.25
N LYS A 216 -7.62 10.41 5.89
CA LYS A 216 -8.91 9.83 6.27
C LYS A 216 -9.45 8.99 5.11
N ALA A 217 -10.03 7.83 5.43
CA ALA A 217 -10.75 7.04 4.45
C ALA A 217 -12.15 7.65 4.27
N GLU A 218 -12.34 8.38 3.17
CA GLU A 218 -13.62 8.96 2.78
C GLU A 218 -14.12 8.24 1.52
N GLU A 219 -15.40 7.84 1.52
CA GLU A 219 -16.06 7.38 0.29
C GLU A 219 -16.14 8.56 -0.68
N GLU A 220 -15.74 8.36 -1.93
CA GLU A 220 -16.08 9.30 -2.99
C GLU A 220 -17.60 9.28 -3.16
N LYS A 221 -18.25 10.43 -3.00
CA LYS A 221 -19.64 10.59 -3.44
C LYS A 221 -19.61 10.43 -4.95
N GLU A 222 -20.29 9.41 -5.48
CA GLU A 222 -20.58 9.35 -6.92
C GLU A 222 -21.28 10.66 -7.31
N THR A 223 -20.56 11.54 -8.01
CA THR A 223 -21.18 12.64 -8.72
C THR A 223 -22.07 11.99 -9.77
N LYS A 224 -23.39 11.94 -9.50
CA LYS A 224 -24.37 11.59 -10.52
C LYS A 224 -24.09 12.49 -11.72
N GLY A 225 -23.61 11.89 -12.80
CA GLY A 225 -23.30 12.60 -14.02
C GLY A 225 -24.48 13.49 -14.39
N ALA A 226 -24.21 14.78 -14.56
CA ALA A 226 -25.12 15.66 -15.26
C ALA A 226 -25.34 15.04 -16.64
N LYS A 227 -26.51 14.43 -16.86
CA LYS A 227 -26.99 14.15 -18.20
C LYS A 227 -27.05 15.49 -18.93
N LYS A 228 -26.18 15.67 -19.92
CA LYS A 228 -26.49 16.55 -21.05
C LYS A 228 -27.46 15.82 -21.97
#